data_AF-A0A8J9X5U4-F1
#
_entry.id   AF-A0A8J9X5U4-F1
#
_cell.length_a   1.000
_cell.length_b   1.000
_cell.length_c   1.000
_cell.angle_alpha   90.00
_cell.angle_beta   90.00
_cell.angle_gamma   90.00
#
_symmetry.space_group_name_H-M   'P 1'
#
loop_
_entity.id
_entity.type
_entity.pdbx_description
1 polymer ?
#
loop_
_entity_poly.entity_id
_entity_poly.type
_entity_poly.pdbx_seq_one_letter_code
_entity_poly.pdbx_strand_id
1 'polypeptide(L)'
;MSLLSKRRMSPVLLCLLPVWLPLWLSSPTPCAAFWNVQTENGAAEVVDHDSGTHNRDADTPAEYGVDVSFPMHHHQVSNNYAWLPHNTDSSVPTPPEYRDMSVQPLGNMQARYDTFLQECVEYYGKKGERCVSTEQDRIAMSLRQPQSMQNYTELGYKKIRAPEAVYKLIREFWDRNNKEQKIEQWGVGNTYT
;
A
#
# COMPACT_ATOMS: atom_id res chain seq x y z
N MET A 1 24.88 30.16 -57.41
CA MET A 1 26.09 30.96 -57.12
C MET A 1 26.08 31.31 -55.63
N SER A 2 27.19 31.04 -54.94
CA SER A 2 27.56 31.52 -53.59
C SER A 2 26.76 31.00 -52.39
N LEU A 3 27.32 30.54 -51.28
CA LEU A 3 28.63 29.97 -50.91
C LEU A 3 28.43 29.37 -49.50
N LEU A 4 28.89 28.14 -49.30
CA LEU A 4 28.89 27.43 -48.02
C LEU A 4 29.79 28.14 -46.99
N SER A 5 29.31 28.31 -45.75
CA SER A 5 30.16 28.67 -44.61
C SER A 5 30.18 27.51 -43.59
N LYS A 6 31.22 26.68 -43.71
CA LYS A 6 31.61 25.64 -42.76
C LYS A 6 32.29 26.30 -41.56
N ARG A 7 31.72 26.16 -40.36
CA ARG A 7 32.44 26.44 -39.10
C ARG A 7 33.27 25.21 -38.71
N ARG A 8 34.58 25.40 -38.64
CA ARG A 8 35.57 24.43 -38.11
C ARG A 8 35.54 24.48 -36.58
N MET A 9 35.43 23.32 -35.93
CA MET A 9 35.77 23.15 -34.52
C MET A 9 37.26 22.81 -34.43
N SER A 10 37.99 23.52 -33.57
CA SER A 10 39.36 23.16 -33.17
C SER A 10 39.33 22.36 -31.87
N PRO A 11 40.21 21.36 -31.69
CA PRO A 11 40.32 20.58 -30.46
C PRO A 11 41.28 21.27 -29.48
N VAL A 12 40.86 21.43 -28.23
CA VAL A 12 41.77 21.85 -27.14
C VAL A 12 42.12 20.64 -26.29
N LEU A 13 43.33 20.16 -26.58
CA LEU A 13 44.39 19.69 -25.69
C LEU A 13 44.03 19.15 -24.28
N LEU A 14 44.49 17.91 -24.07
CA LEU A 14 44.72 17.25 -22.78
C LEU A 14 45.42 18.16 -21.76
N CYS A 15 44.96 18.12 -20.51
CA CYS A 15 45.80 18.34 -19.34
C CYS A 15 45.62 17.14 -18.41
N LEU A 16 46.66 16.30 -18.39
CA LEU A 16 46.94 15.31 -17.37
C LEU A 16 47.36 16.06 -16.09
N LEU A 17 46.70 15.78 -14.96
CA LEU A 17 47.23 16.10 -13.64
C LEU A 17 47.16 14.87 -12.72
N PRO A 18 48.14 14.71 -11.82
CA PRO A 18 48.44 13.44 -11.17
C PRO A 18 47.68 13.21 -9.87
N VAL A 19 47.39 11.92 -9.66
CA VAL A 19 47.19 11.15 -8.43
C VAL A 19 47.75 11.80 -7.16
N TRP A 20 46.88 12.16 -6.20
CA TRP A 20 47.16 12.09 -4.75
C TRP A 20 45.87 11.70 -4.00
N LEU A 21 45.89 10.50 -3.41
CA LEU A 21 44.92 10.01 -2.42
C LEU A 21 45.03 10.78 -1.09
N PRO A 22 43.97 10.82 -0.28
CA PRO A 22 44.01 9.93 0.90
C PRO A 22 42.72 9.14 1.13
N LEU A 23 42.92 7.85 1.40
CA LEU A 23 42.01 6.93 2.07
C LEU A 23 41.44 7.60 3.34
N TRP A 24 40.14 7.83 3.39
CA TRP A 24 39.40 7.92 4.65
C TRP A 24 38.65 6.61 4.84
N LEU A 25 39.17 5.77 5.74
CA LEU A 25 38.45 4.65 6.32
C LEU A 25 37.22 5.20 7.04
N SER A 26 36.04 5.02 6.45
CA SER A 26 34.77 5.11 7.16
C SER A 26 34.47 3.72 7.71
N SER A 27 34.73 3.53 9.00
CA SER A 27 34.29 2.37 9.76
C SER A 27 32.75 2.28 9.73
N PRO A 28 32.13 1.14 9.40
CA PRO A 28 30.71 0.94 9.65
C PRO A 28 30.51 0.82 11.17
N THR A 29 29.90 1.84 11.77
CA THR A 29 29.28 1.71 13.09
C THR A 29 28.16 0.68 13.00
N PRO A 30 28.20 -0.42 13.76
CA PRO A 30 27.03 -1.27 13.89
C PRO A 30 25.97 -0.51 14.68
N CYS A 31 24.83 -0.24 14.03
CA CYS A 31 23.59 0.12 14.71
C CYS A 31 23.16 -1.09 15.57
N ALA A 32 23.71 -1.19 16.78
CA ALA A 32 23.18 -2.06 17.81
C ALA A 32 21.82 -1.48 18.23
N ALA A 33 20.75 -2.10 17.76
CA ALA A 33 19.41 -1.88 18.26
C ALA A 33 19.35 -2.32 19.73
N PHE A 34 19.48 -1.36 20.64
CA PHE A 34 19.30 -1.55 22.07
C PHE A 34 17.87 -1.16 22.44
N TRP A 35 16.90 -2.04 22.14
CA TRP A 35 15.56 -1.95 22.70
C TRP A 35 15.48 -2.88 23.92
N ASN A 36 15.99 -2.41 25.06
CA ASN A 36 15.59 -2.93 26.36
C ASN A 36 14.80 -1.83 27.05
N VAL A 37 13.49 -1.80 26.79
CA VAL A 37 12.56 -1.09 27.66
C VAL A 37 12.12 -2.09 28.73
N GLN A 38 12.66 -1.92 29.93
CA GLN A 38 12.09 -2.50 31.14
C GLN A 38 10.75 -1.80 31.40
N THR A 39 9.65 -2.51 31.22
CA THR A 39 8.35 -2.10 31.76
C THR A 39 8.28 -2.53 33.21
N GLU A 40 8.31 -1.57 34.13
CA GLU A 40 8.01 -1.79 35.54
C GLU A 40 6.53 -2.16 35.71
N ASN A 41 6.30 -3.15 36.57
CA ASN A 41 5.01 -3.76 36.86
C ASN A 41 4.10 -2.78 37.64
N GLY A 42 3.09 -2.22 36.97
CA GLY A 42 1.93 -1.62 37.60
C GLY A 42 0.76 -2.59 37.55
N ALA A 43 0.52 -3.32 38.64
CA ALA A 43 -0.59 -4.25 38.78
C ALA A 43 -1.93 -3.48 38.77
N ALA A 44 -2.71 -3.67 37.71
CA ALA A 44 -4.14 -3.40 37.69
C ALA A 44 -4.86 -4.72 37.47
N GLU A 45 -5.51 -5.19 38.53
CA GLU A 45 -6.32 -6.39 38.60
C GLU A 45 -7.56 -6.21 37.71
N VAL A 46 -7.63 -6.98 36.61
CA VAL A 46 -8.80 -7.04 35.73
C VAL A 46 -9.50 -8.37 35.98
N VAL A 47 -10.76 -8.26 36.37
CA VAL A 47 -11.68 -9.38 36.64
C VAL A 47 -11.84 -10.23 35.38
N ASP A 48 -11.47 -11.50 35.52
CA ASP A 48 -11.49 -12.54 34.49
C ASP A 48 -12.94 -12.94 34.16
N HIS A 49 -13.34 -12.81 32.90
CA HIS A 49 -14.61 -13.34 32.40
C HIS A 49 -14.29 -14.38 31.32
N ASP A 50 -14.34 -15.65 31.76
CA ASP A 50 -14.54 -16.89 31.03
C ASP A 50 -13.76 -17.04 29.71
N SER A 51 -12.50 -17.44 29.85
CA SER A 51 -11.62 -17.84 28.75
C SER A 51 -11.83 -19.32 28.40
N GLY A 52 -12.69 -19.56 27.41
CA GLY A 52 -12.62 -20.76 26.60
C GLY A 52 -11.26 -20.83 25.91
N THR A 53 -10.40 -21.74 26.36
CA THR A 53 -9.04 -21.97 25.83
C THR A 53 -9.10 -22.47 24.38
N HIS A 54 -9.07 -21.56 23.42
CA HIS A 54 -8.53 -21.85 22.09
C HIS A 54 -7.00 -21.68 22.15
N ASN A 55 -6.30 -22.80 22.35
CA ASN A 55 -4.88 -22.92 21.99
C ASN A 55 -4.77 -22.59 20.50
N ARG A 56 -4.48 -21.33 20.16
CA ARG A 56 -4.04 -20.95 18.84
C ARG A 56 -2.58 -21.33 18.74
N ASP A 57 -2.29 -22.37 17.96
CA ASP A 57 -0.95 -22.74 17.58
C ASP A 57 -0.21 -21.47 17.10
N ALA A 58 0.82 -21.07 17.84
CA ALA A 58 1.56 -19.83 17.64
C ALA A 58 2.42 -19.84 16.35
N ASP A 59 2.27 -20.85 15.51
CA ASP A 59 3.15 -21.14 14.37
C ASP A 59 2.42 -21.21 13.01
N THR A 60 1.08 -21.07 13.00
CA THR A 60 0.34 -20.85 11.74
C THR A 60 0.29 -19.36 11.41
N PRO A 61 0.77 -18.92 10.23
CA PRO A 61 0.55 -17.56 9.76
C PRO A 61 -0.94 -17.24 9.79
N ALA A 62 -1.31 -16.12 10.42
CA ALA A 62 -2.69 -15.64 10.36
C ALA A 62 -3.02 -15.30 8.90
N GLU A 63 -3.88 -16.11 8.27
CA GLU A 63 -4.40 -15.84 6.94
C GLU A 63 -5.57 -14.87 7.07
N TYR A 64 -5.34 -13.61 6.75
CA TYR A 64 -6.39 -12.60 6.70
C TYR A 64 -7.06 -12.65 5.34
N GLY A 65 -8.33 -13.03 5.30
CA GLY A 65 -9.16 -12.86 4.11
C GLY A 65 -9.30 -11.38 3.76
N VAL A 66 -9.23 -11.06 2.47
CA VAL A 66 -9.46 -9.70 1.97
C VAL A 66 -10.79 -9.64 1.22
N ASP A 67 -11.36 -8.44 1.12
CA ASP A 67 -12.62 -8.23 0.42
C ASP A 67 -12.54 -8.61 -1.08
N VAL A 68 -13.58 -9.31 -1.54
CA VAL A 68 -13.80 -9.70 -2.95
C VAL A 68 -15.09 -9.09 -3.51
N SER A 69 -15.79 -8.25 -2.74
CA SER A 69 -17.01 -7.59 -3.17
C SER A 69 -16.75 -6.34 -4.02
N PHE A 70 -15.58 -5.71 -3.86
CA PHE A 70 -15.17 -4.57 -4.68
C PHE A 70 -13.73 -4.74 -5.19
N PRO A 71 -13.34 -4.10 -6.31
CA PRO A 71 -11.97 -4.20 -6.86
C PRO A 71 -10.90 -3.48 -6.03
N MET A 72 -10.92 -3.67 -4.70
CA MET A 72 -9.99 -3.03 -3.77
C MET A 72 -8.68 -3.80 -3.68
N HIS A 73 -8.77 -5.12 -3.50
CA HIS A 73 -7.64 -6.03 -3.30
C HIS A 73 -7.43 -6.99 -4.48
N HIS A 74 -8.43 -7.12 -5.35
CA HIS A 74 -8.42 -8.00 -6.50
C HIS A 74 -8.96 -7.25 -7.71
N HIS A 75 -8.42 -7.54 -8.90
CA HIS A 75 -8.95 -6.98 -10.15
C HIS A 75 -10.30 -7.63 -10.52
N GLN A 76 -10.47 -8.91 -10.18
CA GLN A 76 -11.69 -9.65 -10.40
C GLN A 76 -12.45 -9.76 -9.07
N VAL A 77 -13.69 -9.28 -9.06
CA VAL A 77 -14.60 -9.44 -7.90
C VAL A 77 -15.40 -10.73 -8.00
N SER A 78 -15.99 -11.13 -6.87
CA SER A 78 -16.92 -12.26 -6.85
C SER A 78 -18.11 -11.99 -7.80
N ASN A 79 -18.38 -12.97 -8.65
CA ASN A 79 -19.56 -13.05 -9.50
C ASN A 79 -20.65 -13.96 -8.90
N ASN A 80 -20.49 -14.42 -7.65
CA ASN A 80 -21.50 -15.22 -6.93
C ASN A 80 -22.63 -14.29 -6.43
N TYR A 81 -23.46 -13.80 -7.33
CA TYR A 81 -24.44 -12.76 -7.01
C TYR A 81 -25.57 -13.24 -6.10
N ALA A 82 -26.05 -12.35 -5.23
CA ALA A 82 -27.13 -12.65 -4.27
C ALA A 82 -28.45 -13.11 -4.92
N TRP A 83 -28.71 -12.75 -6.19
CA TRP A 83 -29.93 -13.15 -6.91
C TRP A 83 -29.81 -14.48 -7.69
N LEU A 84 -28.66 -15.16 -7.63
CA LEU A 84 -28.52 -16.47 -8.27
C LEU A 84 -29.41 -17.52 -7.58
N PRO A 85 -29.99 -18.48 -8.31
CA PRO A 85 -30.97 -19.44 -7.75
C PRO A 85 -30.47 -20.19 -6.51
N HIS A 86 -29.21 -20.62 -6.49
CA HIS A 86 -28.62 -21.32 -5.34
C HIS A 86 -28.37 -20.44 -4.10
N ASN A 87 -28.46 -19.11 -4.24
CA ASN A 87 -28.37 -18.16 -3.13
C ASN A 87 -29.75 -17.69 -2.64
N THR A 88 -30.81 -17.89 -3.44
CA THR A 88 -32.18 -17.49 -3.11
C THR A 88 -33.05 -18.66 -2.65
N ASP A 89 -32.79 -19.87 -3.15
CA ASP A 89 -33.53 -21.09 -2.83
C ASP A 89 -32.61 -22.17 -2.27
N SER A 90 -32.81 -22.52 -1.00
CA SER A 90 -32.06 -23.57 -0.29
C SER A 90 -32.23 -24.97 -0.88
N SER A 91 -33.24 -25.21 -1.74
CA SER A 91 -33.45 -26.50 -2.41
C SER A 91 -32.51 -26.73 -3.60
N VAL A 92 -31.93 -25.66 -4.15
CA VAL A 92 -31.01 -25.72 -5.27
C VAL A 92 -29.58 -25.84 -4.73
N PRO A 93 -28.83 -26.92 -5.03
CA PRO A 93 -27.46 -27.06 -4.55
C PRO A 93 -26.54 -26.02 -5.18
N THR A 94 -25.59 -25.50 -4.40
CA THR A 94 -24.55 -24.58 -4.89
C THR A 94 -23.67 -25.27 -5.93
N PRO A 95 -23.54 -24.71 -7.15
CA PRO A 95 -22.63 -25.22 -8.16
C PRO A 95 -21.17 -25.27 -7.66
N PRO A 96 -20.35 -26.24 -8.12
CA PRO A 96 -18.96 -26.39 -7.67
C PRO A 96 -18.12 -25.12 -7.78
N GLU A 97 -18.34 -24.31 -8.82
CA GLU A 97 -17.61 -23.06 -9.07
C GLU A 97 -17.87 -21.97 -8.03
N TYR A 98 -19.00 -22.01 -7.32
CA TYR A 98 -19.38 -20.99 -6.32
C TYR A 98 -19.21 -21.48 -4.88
N ARG A 99 -18.82 -22.74 -4.67
CA ARG A 99 -18.80 -23.36 -3.34
C ARG A 99 -17.94 -22.60 -2.33
N ASP A 100 -16.78 -22.13 -2.79
CA ASP A 100 -15.80 -21.41 -1.97
C ASP A 100 -15.81 -19.90 -2.22
N MET A 101 -16.82 -19.39 -2.95
CA MET A 101 -16.93 -17.98 -3.30
C MET A 101 -17.93 -17.24 -2.41
N SER A 102 -17.49 -16.13 -1.81
CA SER A 102 -18.36 -15.22 -1.06
C SER A 102 -19.48 -14.66 -1.93
N VAL A 103 -20.71 -14.63 -1.40
CA VAL A 103 -21.86 -14.02 -2.08
C VAL A 103 -21.61 -12.51 -2.27
N GLN A 104 -21.90 -11.99 -3.45
CA GLN A 104 -21.78 -10.60 -3.84
C GLN A 104 -23.13 -9.88 -3.67
N PRO A 105 -23.31 -9.06 -2.61
CA PRO A 105 -24.56 -8.32 -2.39
C PRO A 105 -24.64 -7.03 -3.21
N LEU A 106 -23.52 -6.53 -3.74
CA LEU A 106 -23.44 -5.18 -4.31
C LEU A 106 -23.82 -5.09 -5.79
N GLY A 107 -24.29 -6.18 -6.42
CA GLY A 107 -24.56 -6.15 -7.86
C GLY A 107 -23.34 -6.48 -8.71
N ASN A 108 -23.40 -6.13 -9.99
CA ASN A 108 -22.30 -6.30 -10.93
C ASN A 108 -21.24 -5.18 -10.76
N MET A 109 -20.51 -5.26 -9.65
CA MET A 109 -19.47 -4.28 -9.32
C MET A 109 -18.29 -4.33 -10.28
N GLN A 110 -18.04 -5.48 -10.93
CA GLN A 110 -17.03 -5.58 -11.98
C GLN A 110 -17.36 -4.61 -13.13
N ALA A 111 -18.57 -4.69 -13.69
CA ALA A 111 -18.95 -3.84 -14.82
C ALA A 111 -18.92 -2.35 -14.47
N ARG A 112 -19.41 -1.97 -13.28
CA ARG A 112 -19.37 -0.57 -12.81
C ARG A 112 -17.93 -0.04 -12.76
N TYR A 113 -17.00 -0.86 -12.28
CA TYR A 113 -15.61 -0.48 -12.15
C TYR A 113 -14.87 -0.48 -13.50
N ASP A 114 -15.17 -1.44 -14.38
CA ASP A 114 -14.63 -1.46 -15.74
C ASP A 114 -15.05 -0.20 -16.51
N THR A 115 -16.30 0.25 -16.34
CA THR A 115 -16.78 1.54 -16.88
C THR A 115 -15.99 2.71 -16.32
N PHE A 116 -15.76 2.76 -15.01
CA PHE A 116 -14.95 3.82 -14.39
C PHE A 116 -13.53 3.89 -14.98
N LEU A 117 -12.86 2.75 -15.13
CA LEU A 117 -11.51 2.72 -15.72
C LEU A 117 -11.53 3.11 -17.19
N GLN A 118 -12.53 2.66 -17.94
CA GLN A 118 -12.70 3.04 -19.33
C GLN A 118 -12.89 4.56 -19.47
N GLU A 119 -13.77 5.17 -18.67
CA GLU A 119 -14.00 6.61 -18.67
C GLU A 119 -12.72 7.39 -18.32
N CYS A 120 -11.90 6.88 -17.38
CA CYS A 120 -10.59 7.46 -17.07
C CYS A 120 -9.65 7.41 -18.29
N VAL A 121 -9.58 6.27 -18.98
CA VAL A 121 -8.75 6.10 -20.17
C VAL A 121 -9.20 7.06 -21.27
N GLU A 122 -10.50 7.17 -21.51
CA GLU A 122 -11.08 8.06 -22.51
C GLU A 122 -10.82 9.54 -22.19
N TYR A 123 -11.00 9.94 -20.93
CA TYR A 123 -10.77 11.31 -20.47
C TYR A 123 -9.33 11.79 -20.72
N TYR A 124 -8.34 10.92 -20.45
CA TYR A 124 -6.93 11.26 -20.63
C TYR A 124 -6.36 10.90 -22.02
N GLY A 125 -7.15 10.23 -22.88
CA GLY A 125 -6.82 9.90 -24.26
C GLY A 125 -5.46 9.21 -24.40
N LYS A 126 -4.49 9.87 -25.05
CA LYS A 126 -3.12 9.33 -25.25
C LYS A 126 -2.38 8.99 -23.95
N LYS A 127 -2.81 9.54 -22.81
CA LYS A 127 -2.24 9.27 -21.49
C LYS A 127 -3.14 8.35 -20.64
N GLY A 128 -4.23 7.83 -21.21
CA GLY A 128 -5.23 7.03 -20.52
C GLY A 128 -4.70 5.72 -19.95
N GLU A 129 -3.71 5.10 -20.58
CA GLU A 129 -3.07 3.87 -20.07
C GLU A 129 -2.53 4.02 -18.63
N ARG A 130 -2.24 5.26 -18.20
CA ARG A 130 -1.80 5.55 -16.83
C ARG A 130 -2.87 5.24 -15.79
N CYS A 131 -4.16 5.36 -16.13
CA CYS A 131 -5.26 4.95 -15.25
C CYS A 131 -5.15 3.47 -14.93
N VAL A 132 -4.92 2.64 -15.94
CA VAL A 132 -4.83 1.18 -15.76
C VAL A 132 -3.58 0.82 -14.96
N SER A 133 -2.42 1.41 -15.27
CA SER A 133 -1.18 1.08 -14.57
C SER A 133 -1.22 1.53 -13.10
N THR A 134 -1.70 2.75 -12.83
CA THR A 134 -1.78 3.26 -11.46
C THR A 134 -2.80 2.49 -10.63
N GLU A 135 -3.86 1.98 -11.25
CA GLU A 135 -4.85 1.17 -10.57
C GLU A 135 -4.33 -0.23 -10.23
N GLN A 136 -3.56 -0.85 -11.13
CA GLN A 136 -2.86 -2.10 -10.84
C GLN A 136 -1.92 -1.94 -9.64
N ASP A 137 -1.18 -0.83 -9.59
CA ASP A 137 -0.32 -0.51 -8.45
C ASP A 137 -1.15 -0.30 -7.17
N ARG A 138 -2.31 0.37 -7.26
CA ARG A 138 -3.21 0.62 -6.12
C ARG A 138 -3.72 -0.69 -5.54
N ILE A 139 -4.19 -1.61 -6.38
CA ILE A 139 -4.66 -2.94 -5.98
C ILE A 139 -3.50 -3.72 -5.34
N ALA A 140 -2.32 -3.73 -5.96
CA ALA A 140 -1.15 -4.43 -5.44
C ALA A 140 -0.64 -3.86 -4.10
N MET A 141 -0.73 -2.54 -3.88
CA MET A 141 -0.44 -1.93 -2.59
C MET A 141 -1.49 -2.27 -1.54
N SER A 142 -2.77 -2.20 -1.91
CA SER A 142 -3.88 -2.52 -1.02
C SER A 142 -3.80 -3.98 -0.55
N LEU A 143 -3.45 -4.93 -1.43
CA LEU A 143 -3.31 -6.34 -1.07
C LEU A 143 -2.15 -6.61 -0.09
N ARG A 144 -1.03 -5.86 -0.21
CA ARG A 144 0.16 -6.04 0.65
C ARG A 144 -0.02 -5.42 2.04
N GLN A 145 -0.87 -4.41 2.18
CA GLN A 145 -1.01 -3.67 3.43
C GLN A 145 -1.52 -4.56 4.58
N PRO A 146 -2.61 -5.36 4.43
CA PRO A 146 -3.07 -6.26 5.49
C PRO A 146 -2.02 -7.27 5.93
N GLN A 147 -1.23 -7.80 4.98
CA GLN A 147 -0.18 -8.79 5.27
C GLN A 147 0.96 -8.20 6.12
N SER A 148 1.22 -6.90 5.99
CA SER A 148 2.29 -6.21 6.72
C SER A 148 1.87 -5.77 8.12
N MET A 149 0.58 -5.86 8.44
CA MET A 149 0.04 -5.41 9.70
C MET A 149 0.13 -6.52 10.75
N GLN A 150 0.85 -6.23 11.82
CA GLN A 150 1.02 -7.13 12.97
C GLN A 150 0.14 -6.67 14.13
N ASN A 151 -0.24 -7.60 15.00
CA ASN A 151 -0.96 -7.32 16.26
C ASN A 151 -2.36 -6.71 16.08
N TYR A 152 -3.14 -7.18 15.11
CA TYR A 152 -4.57 -6.89 15.08
C TYR A 152 -5.24 -7.42 16.35
N THR A 153 -6.08 -6.58 16.97
CA THR A 153 -6.99 -7.00 18.05
C THR A 153 -8.17 -7.75 17.42
N GLU A 154 -9.02 -8.37 18.24
CA GLU A 154 -10.29 -8.95 17.76
C GLU A 154 -11.14 -7.96 16.96
N LEU A 155 -11.03 -6.65 17.27
CA LEU A 155 -11.76 -5.58 16.58
C LEU A 155 -11.04 -5.07 15.30
N GLY A 156 -9.91 -5.66 14.91
CA GLY A 156 -9.19 -5.29 13.70
C GLY A 156 -8.39 -3.98 13.78
N TYR A 157 -8.25 -3.36 14.95
CA TYR A 157 -7.34 -2.23 15.17
C TYR A 157 -6.95 -2.08 16.63
N LYS A 158 -5.66 -1.78 16.88
CA LYS A 158 -5.15 -1.40 18.20
C LYS A 158 -4.82 0.08 18.19
N LYS A 159 -5.55 0.88 18.98
CA LYS A 159 -5.19 2.28 19.18
C LYS A 159 -3.94 2.35 20.06
N ILE A 160 -2.83 2.77 19.47
CA ILE A 160 -1.57 3.03 20.19
C ILE A 160 -1.29 4.53 20.20
N ARG A 161 -0.71 5.01 21.30
CA ARG A 161 -0.21 6.39 21.39
C ARG A 161 1.24 6.40 20.91
N ALA A 162 1.59 7.34 20.04
CA ALA A 162 2.98 7.57 19.68
C ALA A 162 3.81 7.91 20.94
N PRO A 163 5.01 7.34 21.14
CA PRO A 163 5.88 7.72 22.23
C PRO A 163 6.11 9.24 22.26
N GLU A 164 6.20 9.82 23.46
CA GLU A 164 6.23 11.28 23.62
C GLU A 164 7.40 11.92 22.85
N ALA A 165 8.57 11.26 22.83
CA ALA A 165 9.72 11.71 22.06
C ALA A 165 9.45 11.77 20.54
N VAL A 166 8.72 10.78 19.98
CA VAL A 166 8.37 10.74 18.55
C VAL A 166 7.31 11.78 18.24
N TYR A 167 6.28 11.90 19.08
CA TYR A 167 5.22 12.89 18.88
C TYR A 167 5.78 14.32 18.91
N LYS A 168 6.71 14.60 19.82
CA LYS A 168 7.41 15.88 19.89
C LYS A 168 8.08 16.24 18.57
N LEU A 169 8.81 15.31 17.94
CA LEU A 169 9.45 15.55 16.63
C LEU A 169 8.43 15.89 15.54
N ILE A 170 7.30 15.17 15.50
CA ILE A 170 6.21 15.42 14.54
C ILE A 170 5.60 16.80 14.78
N ARG A 171 5.36 17.15 16.06
CA ARG A 171 4.80 18.44 16.44
C ARG A 171 5.71 19.60 16.05
N GLU A 172 7.00 19.50 16.35
CA GLU A 172 8.00 20.51 15.99
C GLU A 172 8.17 20.66 14.47
N PHE A 173 8.06 19.57 13.72
CA PHE A 173 8.01 19.65 12.26
C PHE A 173 6.75 20.40 11.80
N TRP A 174 5.58 20.04 12.31
CA TRP A 174 4.32 20.68 11.94
C TRP A 174 4.32 22.18 12.26
N ASP A 175 4.72 22.57 13.47
CA ASP A 175 4.69 23.98 13.91
C ASP A 175 5.60 24.88 13.07
N ARG A 176 6.72 24.33 12.56
CA ARG A 176 7.63 25.05 11.68
C ARG A 176 7.12 25.15 10.24
N ASN A 177 6.50 24.10 9.72
CA ASN A 177 6.27 23.96 8.26
C ASN A 177 4.81 24.07 7.82
N ASN A 178 3.83 24.09 8.72
CA ASN A 178 2.40 24.02 8.32
C ASN A 178 1.93 25.19 7.43
N LYS A 179 2.64 26.32 7.43
CA LYS A 179 2.35 27.48 6.56
C LYS A 179 3.00 27.36 5.17
N GLU A 180 3.91 26.41 4.98
CA GLU A 180 4.64 26.18 3.74
C GLU A 180 4.03 25.06 2.88
N GLN A 181 2.83 24.61 3.25
CA GLN A 181 2.12 23.58 2.51
C GLN A 181 1.95 23.96 1.03
N LYS A 182 2.15 22.97 0.16
CA LYS A 182 1.91 23.07 -1.27
C LYS A 182 0.84 22.06 -1.64
N ILE A 183 0.01 22.40 -2.62
CA ILE A 183 -0.98 21.47 -3.16
C ILE A 183 -0.21 20.29 -3.79
N GLU A 184 -0.54 19.08 -3.32
CA GLU A 184 0.02 17.85 -3.86
C GLU A 184 -0.30 17.73 -5.35
N GLN A 185 0.72 17.44 -6.15
CA GLN A 185 0.59 17.27 -7.59
C GLN A 185 0.56 15.78 -7.90
N TRP A 186 -0.62 15.30 -8.28
CA TRP A 186 -0.78 13.92 -8.71
C TRP A 186 -0.47 13.74 -10.20
N GLY A 187 0.07 12.58 -10.54
CA GLY A 187 0.31 12.22 -11.94
C GLY A 187 -0.99 12.18 -12.74
N VAL A 188 -0.91 12.47 -14.05
CA VAL A 188 -2.04 12.30 -14.96
C VAL A 188 -2.54 10.86 -14.95
N GLY A 189 -3.85 10.66 -14.81
CA GLY A 189 -4.46 9.33 -14.79
C GLY A 189 -4.19 8.57 -13.49
N ASN A 190 -4.05 9.28 -12.37
CA ASN A 190 -3.91 8.68 -11.05
C ASN A 190 -5.30 8.30 -10.49
N THR A 191 -5.45 7.08 -9.98
CA THR A 191 -6.71 6.54 -9.44
C THR A 191 -6.74 6.46 -7.90
N TYR A 192 -5.82 7.14 -7.22
CA TYR A 192 -5.68 7.16 -5.76
C TYR A 192 -6.49 8.26 -5.06
N THR A 193 -7.22 9.08 -5.82
CA THR A 193 -7.96 10.27 -5.34
C THR A 193 -9.45 10.11 -5.56
#